data_AF-A0A7J6SZP0-F1
#
_entry.id   AF-A0A7J6SZP0-F1
#
_cell.length_a   1.000
_cell.length_b   1.000
_cell.length_c   1.000
_cell.angle_alpha   90.00
_cell.angle_beta   90.00
_cell.angle_gamma   90.00
#
_symmetry.space_group_name_H-M   'P 1'
#
loop_
_entity.id
_entity.type
_entity.pdbx_description
1 polymer ?
#
loop_
_entity_poly.entity_id
_entity_poly.type
_entity_poly.pdbx_seq_one_letter_code
_entity_poly.pdbx_strand_id
1 'polypeptide(L)'
;VTLDQLQSVYSKELGGHRESIMAELRATKPVYDGDDNVEGSAQAFIPPPVDVLVRGGHIVFLSVAGTGDSGKSVSMPLGIAKFVEPLRSQYTKQPRPIVVVASSLPKDWHEVRSITDVYFVEGNPVSPFDLSRA
;
A
#
# COMPACT_ATOMS: atom_id res chain seq x y z
N VAL A 1 26.25 30.90 -5.07
CA VAL A 1 25.95 29.46 -4.90
C VAL A 1 26.17 28.80 -6.24
N THR A 2 27.12 27.87 -6.34
CA THR A 2 27.44 27.16 -7.60
C THR A 2 26.49 25.98 -7.80
N LEU A 3 26.27 25.57 -9.05
CA LEU A 3 25.41 24.43 -9.41
C LEU A 3 25.80 23.13 -8.68
N ASP A 4 27.09 22.94 -8.43
CA ASP A 4 27.61 21.79 -7.68
C ASP A 4 27.17 21.80 -6.20
N GLN A 5 27.02 22.98 -5.60
CA GLN A 5 26.53 23.11 -4.23
C GLN A 5 25.03 22.76 -4.14
N LEU A 6 24.23 23.12 -5.15
CA LEU A 6 22.82 22.76 -5.20
C LEU A 6 22.63 21.25 -5.42
N GLN A 7 23.38 20.63 -6.34
CA GLN A 7 23.32 19.17 -6.54
C GLN A 7 23.74 18.39 -5.29
N SER A 8 24.78 18.85 -4.59
CA SER A 8 25.22 18.21 -3.35
C SER A 8 24.14 18.29 -2.25
N VAL A 9 23.48 19.43 -2.10
CA VAL A 9 22.37 19.61 -1.14
C VAL A 9 21.18 18.73 -1.52
N TYR A 10 20.79 18.72 -2.80
CA TYR A 10 19.70 17.88 -3.30
C TYR A 10 19.96 16.39 -3.10
N SER A 11 21.17 15.89 -3.37
CA SER A 11 21.52 14.49 -3.13
C SER A 11 21.54 14.13 -1.64
N LYS A 12 21.90 15.08 -0.77
CA LYS A 12 21.96 14.88 0.69
C LYS A 12 20.58 14.88 1.33
N GLU A 13 19.68 15.75 0.87
CA GLU A 13 18.28 15.79 1.32
C GLU A 13 17.48 14.58 0.82
N LEU A 14 17.62 14.19 -0.45
CA LEU A 14 16.95 13.00 -0.99
C LEU A 14 17.46 11.71 -0.33
N GLY A 15 18.76 11.65 -0.02
CA GLY A 15 19.36 10.53 0.70
C GLY A 15 18.87 10.42 2.14
N GLY A 16 18.78 11.54 2.86
CA GLY A 16 18.28 11.58 4.24
C GLY A 16 16.78 11.24 4.33
N HIS A 17 15.98 11.74 3.39
CA HIS A 17 14.56 11.42 3.33
C HIS A 17 14.32 9.93 3.01
N ARG A 18 15.12 9.37 2.10
CA ARG A 18 15.09 7.94 1.75
C ARG A 18 15.49 7.04 2.93
N GLU A 19 16.51 7.42 3.70
CA GLU A 19 16.92 6.69 4.91
C GLU A 19 15.83 6.75 5.99
N SER A 20 15.15 7.90 6.14
CA SER A 20 14.04 8.06 7.08
C SER A 20 12.85 7.16 6.72
N ILE A 21 12.44 7.13 5.44
CA ILE A 21 11.37 6.24 4.95
C ILE A 21 11.76 4.77 5.15
N MET A 22 13.03 4.41 4.89
CA MET A 22 13.54 3.07 5.09
C MET A 22 13.54 2.63 6.56
N ALA A 23 13.86 3.54 7.48
CA ALA A 23 13.81 3.28 8.91
C ALA A 23 12.36 3.09 9.39
N GLU A 24 11.43 3.86 8.86
CA GLU A 24 10.01 3.84 9.22
C GLU A 24 9.29 2.59 8.68
N LEU A 25 9.57 2.19 7.43
CA LEU A 25 9.06 0.93 6.84
C LEU A 25 9.62 -0.31 7.54
N ARG A 26 10.83 -0.25 8.13
CA ARG A 26 11.37 -1.31 8.97
C ARG A 26 10.76 -1.33 10.38
N ALA A 27 10.20 -0.21 10.83
CA ALA A 27 9.62 -0.06 12.16
C ALA A 27 8.14 -0.46 12.24
N THR A 28 7.42 -0.57 11.11
CA THR A 28 6.05 -1.08 11.08
C THR A 28 6.04 -2.57 11.41
N LYS A 29 5.84 -2.91 12.69
CA LYS A 29 5.47 -4.25 13.13
C LYS A 29 4.11 -4.60 12.51
N PRO A 30 3.85 -5.88 12.18
CA PRO A 30 2.50 -6.31 11.88
C PRO A 30 1.58 -5.95 13.05
N VAL A 31 0.53 -5.19 12.78
CA VAL A 31 -0.50 -4.85 13.76
C VAL A 31 -1.28 -6.13 14.05
N TYR A 32 -1.22 -6.59 15.30
CA TYR A 32 -2.05 -7.68 15.81
C TYR A 32 -3.16 -7.05 16.63
N ASP A 33 -4.37 -6.98 16.07
CA ASP A 33 -5.57 -6.72 16.86
C ASP A 33 -5.88 -7.96 17.68
N GLY A 34 -5.57 -7.91 18.96
CA GLY A 34 -6.13 -8.81 19.97
C GLY A 34 -7.30 -8.12 20.64
N ASP A 35 -8.52 -8.49 20.27
CA ASP A 35 -9.54 -9.01 21.19
C ASP A 35 -10.83 -9.40 20.43
N ASP A 36 -11.53 -10.40 20.98
CA ASP A 36 -12.87 -10.91 20.64
C ASP A 36 -13.04 -11.90 19.45
N ASN A 37 -12.52 -13.12 19.66
CA ASN A 37 -13.28 -14.37 19.60
C ASN A 37 -14.24 -14.61 18.40
N VAL A 38 -13.70 -14.72 17.18
CA VAL A 38 -14.23 -15.56 16.09
C VAL A 38 -13.04 -16.09 15.28
N GLU A 39 -13.02 -17.40 15.00
CA GLU A 39 -12.05 -18.07 14.11
C GLU A 39 -11.80 -17.28 12.82
N GLY A 40 -10.64 -16.63 12.74
CA GLY A 40 -10.20 -15.90 11.55
C GLY A 40 -8.69 -15.86 11.54
N SER A 41 -8.08 -16.78 10.79
CA SER A 41 -6.64 -16.78 10.50
C SER A 41 -6.15 -15.35 10.25
N ALA A 42 -5.14 -14.89 11.00
CA ALA A 42 -4.44 -13.65 10.73
C ALA A 42 -4.11 -13.59 9.23
N GLN A 43 -4.87 -12.81 8.46
CA GLN A 43 -4.67 -12.71 7.02
C GLN A 43 -3.42 -11.86 6.80
N ALA A 44 -2.27 -12.54 6.75
CA ALA A 44 -1.01 -11.91 6.41
C ALA A 44 -1.14 -11.25 5.03
N PHE A 45 -0.89 -9.95 4.99
CA PHE A 45 -0.74 -9.20 3.75
C PHE A 45 0.74 -8.88 3.50
N ILE A 46 1.07 -8.64 2.24
CA ILE A 46 2.44 -8.38 1.82
C ILE A 46 2.58 -6.87 1.57
N PRO A 47 3.44 -6.16 2.32
CA PRO A 47 3.72 -4.76 2.03
C PRO A 47 4.51 -4.63 0.71
N PRO A 48 4.38 -3.50 0.00
CA PRO A 48 5.10 -3.30 -1.25
C PRO A 48 6.62 -3.26 -1.02
N PRO A 49 7.42 -3.97 -1.83
CA PRO A 49 8.88 -3.84 -1.82
C PRO A 49 9.30 -2.39 -2.13
N VAL A 50 10.33 -1.89 -1.46
CA VAL A 50 10.80 -0.51 -1.63
C VAL A 50 11.22 -0.22 -3.07
N ASP A 51 11.79 -1.20 -3.77
CA ASP A 51 12.18 -1.05 -5.17
C ASP A 51 10.98 -0.82 -6.11
N VAL A 52 9.79 -1.30 -5.74
CA VAL A 52 8.55 -1.01 -6.47
C VAL A 52 8.17 0.45 -6.28
N LEU A 53 8.17 0.92 -5.03
CA LEU A 53 7.80 2.29 -4.67
C LEU A 53 8.73 3.33 -5.31
N VAL A 54 10.05 3.11 -5.22
CA VAL A 54 11.07 4.05 -5.72
C VAL A 54 11.11 4.10 -7.25
N ARG A 55 10.92 2.95 -7.92
CA ARG A 55 10.93 2.90 -9.39
C ARG A 55 9.72 3.61 -9.99
N GLY A 56 8.60 3.64 -9.27
CA GLY A 56 7.34 4.18 -9.76
C GLY A 56 6.72 3.35 -10.89
N GLY A 57 5.60 3.85 -11.42
CA GLY A 57 4.82 3.19 -12.46
C GLY A 57 3.92 2.06 -11.97
N HIS A 58 3.79 1.90 -10.65
CA HIS A 58 2.74 1.11 -10.01
C HIS A 58 1.39 1.85 -10.03
N ILE A 59 0.33 1.08 -9.86
CA ILE A 59 -1.05 1.57 -9.79
C ILE A 59 -1.44 1.61 -8.32
N VAL A 60 -1.94 2.75 -7.85
CA VAL A 60 -2.45 2.89 -6.49
C VAL A 60 -3.97 2.77 -6.52
N PHE A 61 -4.52 1.80 -5.78
CA PHE A 61 -5.95 1.61 -5.59
C PHE A 61 -6.34 2.17 -4.22
N LEU A 62 -7.09 3.28 -4.23
CA LEU A 62 -7.52 3.95 -3.01
C LEU A 62 -8.92 3.49 -2.62
N SER A 63 -9.04 2.87 -1.46
CA SER A 63 -10.34 2.49 -0.90
C SER A 63 -10.80 3.50 0.13
N VAL A 64 -11.69 4.39 -0.30
CA VAL A 64 -12.32 5.37 0.59
C VAL A 64 -13.61 4.75 1.14
N ALA A 65 -13.56 4.24 2.36
CA ALA A 65 -14.76 3.79 3.05
C ALA A 65 -15.64 5.00 3.37
N GLY A 66 -16.93 4.92 3.02
CA GLY A 66 -17.93 5.85 3.54
C GLY A 66 -18.15 5.59 5.03
N THR A 67 -18.18 6.64 5.84
CA THR A 67 -18.67 6.55 7.22
C THR A 67 -20.15 6.23 7.18
N GLY A 68 -20.53 5.01 7.56
CA GLY A 68 -21.91 4.71 7.96
C GLY A 68 -22.28 5.47 9.23
N ASP A 69 -23.56 5.51 9.57
CA ASP A 69 -24.11 6.28 10.70
C ASP A 69 -23.46 5.99 12.08
N SER A 70 -22.67 4.93 12.21
CA SER A 70 -21.96 4.53 13.42
C SER A 70 -20.53 5.08 13.54
N GLY A 71 -20.01 5.80 12.54
CA GLY A 71 -18.65 6.36 12.54
C GLY A 71 -17.51 5.33 12.51
N LYS A 72 -17.82 4.02 12.50
CA LYS A 72 -16.84 2.94 12.33
C LYS A 72 -16.61 2.65 10.86
N SER A 73 -15.36 2.53 10.46
CA SER A 73 -14.97 1.99 9.15
C SER A 73 -15.37 0.52 9.09
N VAL A 74 -16.41 0.20 8.31
CA VAL A 74 -16.82 -1.17 8.09
C VAL A 74 -16.00 -1.73 6.93
N SER A 75 -15.27 -2.82 7.17
CA SER A 75 -14.63 -3.55 6.08
C SER A 75 -15.71 -4.09 5.14
N MET A 76 -15.68 -3.63 3.89
CA MET A 76 -16.60 -3.99 2.82
C MET A 76 -15.85 -4.73 1.71
N PRO A 77 -16.51 -5.64 0.98
CA PRO A 77 -15.93 -6.18 -0.24
C PRO A 77 -15.79 -5.07 -1.28
N LEU A 78 -14.61 -4.95 -1.88
CA LEU A 78 -14.31 -3.89 -2.85
C LEU A 78 -14.36 -4.38 -4.31
N GLY A 79 -14.47 -5.69 -4.52
CA GLY A 79 -14.40 -6.30 -5.84
C GLY A 79 -13.00 -6.20 -6.45
N ILE A 80 -11.95 -6.25 -5.62
CA ILE A 80 -10.56 -5.99 -6.07
C ILE A 80 -10.16 -6.97 -7.16
N ALA A 81 -10.59 -8.23 -7.06
CA ALA A 81 -10.33 -9.25 -8.07
C ALA A 81 -10.83 -8.79 -9.46
N LYS A 82 -12.00 -8.17 -9.54
CA LYS A 82 -12.57 -7.68 -10.81
C LYS A 82 -11.82 -6.51 -11.42
N PHE A 83 -11.08 -5.76 -10.60
CA PHE A 83 -10.15 -4.75 -11.06
C PHE A 83 -8.81 -5.35 -11.50
N VAL A 84 -8.28 -6.31 -10.74
CA VAL A 84 -6.95 -6.90 -10.96
C VAL A 84 -6.94 -7.90 -12.12
N GLU A 85 -7.97 -8.73 -12.26
CA GLU A 85 -8.12 -9.76 -13.30
C GLU A 85 -7.80 -9.23 -14.73
N PRO A 86 -8.43 -8.14 -15.23
CA PRO A 86 -8.14 -7.64 -16.57
C PRO A 86 -6.71 -7.10 -16.71
N LEU A 87 -6.16 -6.50 -15.65
CA LEU A 87 -4.78 -5.96 -15.60
C LEU A 87 -3.70 -7.06 -15.51
N ARG A 88 -4.12 -8.29 -15.23
CA ARG A 88 -3.27 -9.49 -15.19
C ARG A 88 -3.58 -10.46 -16.33
N SER A 89 -4.45 -10.06 -17.25
CA SER A 89 -4.79 -10.88 -18.42
C SER A 89 -3.57 -11.12 -19.31
N GLN A 90 -3.60 -12.23 -20.06
CA GLN A 90 -2.57 -12.59 -21.04
C GLN A 90 -2.32 -11.53 -22.13
N TYR A 91 -3.25 -10.59 -22.31
CA TYR A 91 -3.12 -9.48 -23.27
C TYR A 91 -2.27 -8.32 -22.72
N THR A 92 -2.01 -8.32 -21.41
CA THR A 92 -1.17 -7.31 -20.76
C THR A 92 0.29 -7.75 -20.81
N LYS A 93 1.05 -7.18 -21.76
CA LYS A 93 2.46 -7.53 -21.97
C LYS A 93 3.38 -7.18 -20.79
N GLN A 94 3.03 -6.15 -20.02
CA GLN A 94 3.82 -5.65 -18.90
C GLN A 94 2.89 -5.30 -17.75
N PRO A 95 2.53 -6.26 -16.88
CA PRO A 95 1.69 -5.98 -15.73
C PRO A 95 2.41 -5.00 -14.80
N ARG A 96 1.69 -3.97 -14.37
CA ARG A 96 2.19 -3.01 -13.37
C ARG A 96 1.87 -3.52 -11.96
N PRO A 97 2.76 -3.30 -10.98
CA PRO A 97 2.44 -3.54 -9.59
C PRO A 97 1.22 -2.74 -9.15
N ILE A 98 0.42 -3.31 -8.26
CA ILE A 98 -0.79 -2.68 -7.72
C ILE A 98 -0.63 -2.58 -6.21
N VAL A 99 -0.80 -1.39 -5.66
CA VAL A 99 -0.76 -1.14 -4.21
C VAL A 99 -2.15 -0.67 -3.77
N VAL A 100 -2.77 -1.45 -2.89
CA VAL A 100 -4.09 -1.15 -2.33
C VAL A 100 -3.91 -0.44 -1.00
N VAL A 101 -4.45 0.78 -0.89
CA VAL A 101 -4.43 1.59 0.34
C VAL A 101 -5.84 1.65 0.91
N ALA A 102 -6.01 1.15 2.13
CA ALA A 102 -7.30 1.17 2.83
C ALA A 102 -7.12 1.21 4.35
N SER A 103 -8.10 1.77 5.05
CA SER A 103 -8.07 1.86 6.53
C SER A 103 -8.19 0.51 7.24
N SER A 104 -8.57 -0.54 6.53
CA SER A 104 -8.68 -1.91 7.05
C SER A 104 -8.58 -2.90 5.90
N LEU A 105 -8.15 -4.14 6.17
CA LEU A 105 -8.08 -5.18 5.15
C LEU A 105 -9.47 -5.44 4.51
N PRO A 106 -9.59 -5.38 3.17
CA PRO A 106 -10.83 -5.68 2.47
C PRO A 106 -11.28 -7.12 2.70
N LYS A 107 -12.59 -7.38 2.85
CA LYS A 107 -13.13 -8.74 3.09
C LYS A 107 -12.78 -9.73 1.97
N ASP A 108 -12.71 -9.23 0.75
CA ASP A 108 -12.37 -9.96 -0.47
C ASP A 108 -10.86 -10.02 -0.75
N TRP A 109 -10.00 -9.59 0.19
CA TRP A 109 -8.53 -9.61 0.00
C TRP A 109 -7.98 -11.00 -0.32
N HIS A 110 -8.59 -12.03 0.26
CA HIS A 110 -8.22 -13.43 0.02
C HIS A 110 -8.29 -13.85 -1.46
N GLU A 111 -9.08 -13.16 -2.29
CA GLU A 111 -9.20 -13.41 -3.73
C GLU A 111 -7.98 -12.92 -4.52
N VAL A 112 -7.25 -11.92 -3.99
CA VAL A 112 -6.15 -11.26 -4.70
C VAL A 112 -4.78 -11.45 -4.06
N ARG A 113 -4.71 -11.90 -2.80
CA ARG A 113 -3.44 -12.03 -2.04
C ARG A 113 -2.40 -12.96 -2.66
N SER A 114 -2.82 -13.88 -3.54
CA SER A 114 -1.92 -14.81 -4.25
C SER A 114 -1.49 -14.30 -5.62
N ILE A 115 -2.04 -13.16 -6.07
CA ILE A 115 -1.71 -12.58 -7.37
C ILE A 115 -0.39 -11.82 -7.26
N THR A 116 0.51 -12.07 -8.21
CA THR A 116 1.82 -11.43 -8.26
C THR A 116 1.71 -9.91 -8.40
N ASP A 117 2.62 -9.21 -7.71
CA ASP A 117 2.74 -7.76 -7.67
C ASP A 117 1.45 -7.05 -7.25
N VAL A 118 0.73 -7.62 -6.29
CA VAL A 118 -0.41 -6.99 -5.60
C VAL A 118 -0.07 -6.88 -4.12
N TYR A 119 -0.08 -5.65 -3.60
CA TYR A 119 0.36 -5.32 -2.25
C TYR A 119 -0.73 -4.56 -1.49
N PHE A 120 -0.64 -4.60 -0.17
CA PHE A 120 -1.55 -3.87 0.70
C PHE A 120 -0.78 -2.93 1.62
N VAL A 121 -1.32 -1.72 1.78
CA VAL A 121 -0.87 -0.73 2.74
C VAL A 121 -2.08 -0.35 3.58
N GLU A 122 -2.00 -0.68 4.87
CA GLU A 122 -2.98 -0.20 5.84
C GLU A 122 -2.71 1.29 6.13
N GLY A 123 -3.73 2.12 5.94
CA GLY A 123 -3.63 3.56 6.11
C GLY A 123 -4.83 4.32 5.55
N ASN A 124 -4.84 5.63 5.77
CA ASN A 124 -5.88 6.50 5.25
C ASN A 124 -5.57 6.87 3.78
N PRO A 125 -6.41 6.49 2.79
CA PRO A 125 -6.16 6.73 1.37
C PRO A 125 -6.08 8.21 0.97
N VAL A 126 -6.53 9.13 1.82
CA VAL A 126 -6.42 10.58 1.56
C VAL A 126 -5.28 11.24 2.36
N SER A 127 -4.61 10.48 3.24
CA SER A 127 -3.47 10.98 4.00
C SER A 127 -2.22 11.04 3.12
N PRO A 128 -1.55 12.19 2.99
CA PRO A 128 -0.30 12.29 2.24
C PRO A 128 0.79 11.36 2.80
N PHE A 129 0.78 11.10 4.11
CA PHE A 129 1.70 10.18 4.75
C PHE A 129 1.49 8.74 4.28
N ASP A 130 0.25 8.26 4.26
CA ASP A 130 -0.03 6.89 3.81
C ASP A 130 0.15 6.72 2.31
N LEU A 131 -0.14 7.76 1.53
CA LEU A 131 0.15 7.80 0.10
C LEU A 131 1.65 7.76 -0.20
N SER A 132 2.50 8.32 0.66
CA SER A 132 3.96 8.25 0.48
C SER A 132 4.53 6.83 0.64
N ARG A 133 3.76 5.93 1.25
CA ARG A 133 4.10 4.52 1.46
C ARG A 133 3.56 3.62 0.34
N ALA A 134 2.87 4.20 -0.66
CA ALA A 134 2.09 3.50 -1.66
C ALA A 134 2.66 3.56 -3.08
#